data_AF-A0A960YP81-F1
#
_entry.id   AF-A0A960YP81-F1
#
_cell.length_a   1.000
_cell.length_b   1.000
_cell.length_c   1.000
_cell.angle_alpha   90.00
_cell.angle_beta   90.00
_cell.angle_gamma   90.00
#
_symmetry.space_group_name_H-M   'P 1'
#
loop_
_entity.id
_entity.type
_entity.pdbx_description
1 polymer ?
#
loop_
_entity_poly.entity_id
_entity_poly.type
_entity_poly.pdbx_seq_one_letter_code
_entity_poly.pdbx_strand_id
1 'polypeptide(L)'
;MKSYLLFLIPVLLQCQLLPENLLSISDEQSWGDENGITLERTVVGYKFGYIDTSGKLVIPAKFDEVFPFKNGVARVRIGSGYGFIDVQGNYIQKPVCGEYDSQYENFYQCTEDGISYVRNWKGKNIVDEPLTWIREADEGLVALRKGSQRATYFSLNGKILFEADEIGYWSDGRAPFREGGGWGYIKEDGSILIPAKYDRADRFSNGYGYVSSGCRNYTVSTSGELSLANPRPRASVMECGPKSNLQYCEGRIDDPMSVACEKAIVEDKPAMKCKLSDGAFTVKGADWVSAFQKGLGF
;
A
#
# COMPACT_ATOMS: atom_id res chain seq x y z
N MET A 1 47.86 -59.73 38.58
CA MET A 1 47.81 -59.33 37.15
C MET A 1 46.36 -59.33 36.70
N LYS A 2 45.86 -58.14 36.29
CA LYS A 2 44.62 -57.82 35.56
C LYS A 2 43.29 -58.49 35.99
N SER A 3 42.37 -57.67 36.48
CA SER A 3 40.93 -57.80 36.22
C SER A 3 40.36 -56.42 35.95
N TYR A 4 39.74 -56.26 34.78
CA TYR A 4 39.06 -55.06 34.32
C TYR A 4 37.69 -54.98 34.99
N LEU A 5 37.42 -53.91 35.74
CA LEU A 5 36.07 -53.52 36.14
C LEU A 5 35.65 -52.36 35.24
N LEU A 6 34.70 -52.62 34.33
CA LEU A 6 34.02 -51.59 33.56
C LEU A 6 33.20 -50.71 34.52
N PHE A 7 33.54 -49.44 34.65
CA PHE A 7 32.65 -48.43 35.21
C PHE A 7 31.74 -47.90 34.10
N LEU A 8 30.47 -48.28 34.17
CA LEU A 8 29.38 -47.63 33.46
C LEU A 8 29.20 -46.23 34.06
N ILE A 9 29.55 -45.20 33.29
CA ILE A 9 29.15 -43.82 33.57
C ILE A 9 27.70 -43.68 33.09
N PRO A 10 26.70 -43.42 33.96
CA PRO A 10 25.40 -43.03 33.47
C PRO A 10 25.52 -41.62 32.92
N VAL A 11 25.40 -41.51 31.60
CA VAL A 11 25.14 -40.26 30.90
C VAL A 11 23.81 -39.73 31.45
N LEU A 12 23.88 -38.81 32.40
CA LEU A 12 22.77 -37.93 32.75
C LEU A 12 22.53 -37.03 31.55
N LEU A 13 21.74 -37.54 30.61
CA LEU A 13 21.08 -36.74 29.60
C LEU A 13 20.17 -35.77 30.36
N GLN A 14 20.63 -34.53 30.53
CA GLN A 14 19.73 -33.42 30.85
C GLN A 14 18.79 -33.29 29.66
N CYS A 15 17.66 -34.01 29.75
CA CYS A 15 16.49 -33.74 28.95
C CYS A 15 16.00 -32.35 29.39
N GLN A 16 16.45 -31.30 28.71
CA GLN A 16 15.80 -30.00 28.79
C GLN A 16 14.41 -30.19 28.18
N LEU A 17 13.44 -30.42 29.05
CA LEU A 17 12.03 -30.42 28.71
C LEU A 17 11.72 -29.04 28.10
N LEU A 18 11.54 -28.99 26.79
CA LEU A 18 10.87 -27.87 26.14
C LEU A 18 9.46 -27.78 26.75
N PRO A 19 8.93 -26.58 27.07
CA PRO A 19 7.58 -26.46 27.60
C PRO A 19 6.61 -27.11 26.61
N GLU A 20 5.84 -28.09 27.06
CA GLU A 20 4.99 -28.98 26.24
C GLU A 20 3.84 -28.28 25.48
N ASN A 21 3.81 -26.95 25.39
CA ASN A 21 2.70 -26.18 24.82
C ASN A 21 3.14 -25.00 23.94
N LEU A 22 4.35 -25.01 23.36
CA LEU A 22 4.74 -24.02 22.36
C LEU A 22 4.16 -24.39 20.99
N LEU A 23 3.19 -23.61 20.53
CA LEU A 23 2.72 -23.66 19.15
C LEU A 23 3.30 -22.45 18.41
N SER A 24 4.07 -22.70 17.34
CA SER A 24 4.44 -21.65 16.39
C SER A 24 3.23 -21.33 15.51
N ILE A 25 2.93 -20.05 15.32
CA ILE A 25 1.90 -19.60 14.40
C ILE A 25 2.63 -19.04 13.18
N SER A 26 2.91 -19.91 12.22
CA SER A 26 3.45 -19.50 10.92
C SER A 26 2.29 -19.14 10.00
N ASP A 27 2.01 -17.84 9.85
CA ASP A 27 1.31 -17.36 8.66
C ASP A 27 2.36 -17.23 7.55
N GLU A 28 2.07 -17.73 6.34
CA GLU A 28 2.93 -17.64 5.16
C GLU A 28 3.21 -16.18 4.77
N GLN A 29 4.19 -15.54 5.43
CA GLN A 29 4.98 -14.40 4.97
C GLN A 29 5.94 -13.99 6.10
N SER A 30 7.01 -14.77 6.24
CA SER A 30 8.14 -14.45 7.12
C SER A 30 9.05 -13.45 6.40
N TRP A 31 8.88 -12.17 6.67
CA TRP A 31 9.81 -11.13 6.26
C TRP A 31 10.82 -10.96 7.40
N GLY A 32 12.03 -11.51 7.22
CA GLY A 32 13.16 -11.12 8.07
C GLY A 32 13.37 -9.62 7.94
N ASP A 33 13.69 -8.95 9.05
CA ASP A 33 14.08 -7.55 8.96
C ASP A 33 15.40 -7.40 8.17
N GLU A 34 15.75 -6.16 7.79
CA GLU A 34 17.00 -5.82 7.09
C GLU A 34 18.28 -6.29 7.81
N ASN A 35 18.16 -6.73 9.07
CA ASN A 35 19.24 -7.24 9.91
C ASN A 35 19.26 -8.78 9.99
N GLY A 36 18.38 -9.49 9.28
CA GLY A 36 18.33 -10.95 9.25
C GLY A 36 17.79 -11.58 10.54
N ILE A 37 17.11 -10.82 11.39
CA ILE A 37 16.47 -11.35 12.60
C ILE A 37 15.04 -11.77 12.23
N THR A 38 14.84 -13.07 12.12
CA THR A 38 13.51 -13.66 11.94
C THR A 38 13.00 -14.14 13.29
N LEU A 39 12.15 -13.34 13.92
CA LEU A 39 11.37 -13.76 15.08
C LEU A 39 9.96 -14.15 14.64
N GLU A 40 9.55 -15.35 15.00
CA GLU A 40 8.21 -15.87 14.71
C GLU A 40 7.32 -15.76 15.94
N ARG A 41 6.03 -15.51 15.70
CA ARG A 41 5.03 -15.41 16.78
C ARG A 41 4.75 -16.80 17.34
N THR A 42 4.63 -16.89 18.66
CA THR A 42 4.23 -18.12 19.33
C THR A 42 3.22 -17.84 20.41
N VAL A 43 2.45 -18.87 20.77
CA VAL A 43 1.53 -18.85 21.91
C VAL A 43 2.02 -19.85 22.96
N VAL A 44 2.06 -19.39 24.21
CA VAL A 44 2.29 -20.25 25.38
C VAL A 44 1.13 -20.01 26.36
N GLY A 45 0.29 -21.04 26.55
CA GLY A 45 -0.99 -20.88 27.25
C GLY A 45 -1.95 -20.00 26.45
N TYR A 46 -2.28 -18.82 26.99
CA TYR A 46 -3.16 -17.83 26.35
C TYR A 46 -2.44 -16.51 26.05
N LYS A 47 -1.11 -16.51 26.09
CA LYS A 47 -0.29 -15.32 25.86
C LYS A 47 0.61 -15.52 24.66
N PHE A 48 0.89 -14.41 23.99
CA PHE A 48 1.75 -14.36 22.83
C PHE A 48 3.16 -13.90 23.20
N GLY A 49 4.14 -14.49 22.54
CA GLY A 49 5.57 -14.15 22.60
C GLY A 49 6.23 -14.36 21.25
N TYR A 50 7.56 -14.40 21.23
CA TYR A 50 8.34 -14.61 20.01
C TYR A 50 9.45 -15.64 20.20
N ILE A 51 9.63 -16.48 19.19
CA ILE A 51 10.68 -17.49 19.08
C ILE A 51 11.65 -17.13 17.95
N ASP A 52 12.89 -17.57 18.04
CA ASP A 52 13.81 -17.54 16.88
C ASP A 52 13.54 -18.71 15.92
N THR A 53 14.29 -18.76 14.81
CA THR A 53 14.19 -19.81 13.79
C THR A 53 14.59 -21.21 14.28
N SER A 54 15.22 -21.32 15.45
CA SER A 54 15.50 -22.62 16.10
C SER A 54 14.33 -23.09 16.97
N GLY A 55 13.29 -22.29 17.12
CA GLY A 55 12.15 -22.52 18.00
C GLY A 55 12.40 -22.10 19.45
N LYS A 56 13.52 -21.43 19.75
CA LYS A 56 13.83 -20.98 21.11
C LYS A 56 13.06 -19.70 21.42
N LEU A 57 12.41 -19.67 22.58
CA LEU A 57 11.71 -18.48 23.08
C LEU A 57 12.70 -17.33 23.35
N VAL A 58 12.57 -16.25 22.57
CA VAL A 58 13.39 -15.03 22.69
C VAL A 58 12.65 -13.98 23.51
N ILE A 59 11.37 -13.76 23.20
CA ILE A 59 10.51 -12.82 23.92
C ILE A 59 9.43 -13.63 24.64
N PRO A 60 9.42 -13.64 25.99
CA PRO A 60 8.46 -14.43 26.75
C PRO A 60 7.01 -14.12 26.40
N ALA A 61 6.18 -15.16 26.41
CA ALA A 61 4.75 -15.03 26.18
C ALA A 61 4.05 -14.25 27.32
N LYS A 62 3.84 -12.96 27.11
CA LYS A 62 3.25 -12.04 28.09
C LYS A 62 2.20 -11.09 27.52
N PHE A 63 2.03 -11.10 26.20
CA PHE A 63 1.13 -10.19 25.48
C PHE A 63 -0.22 -10.85 25.21
N ASP A 64 -1.27 -10.05 25.12
CA ASP A 64 -2.59 -10.52 24.68
C ASP A 64 -2.65 -10.69 23.16
N GLU A 65 -1.79 -9.97 22.43
CA GLU A 65 -1.69 -10.01 20.98
C GLU A 65 -0.32 -9.47 20.56
N VAL A 66 0.21 -9.99 19.44
CA VAL A 66 1.49 -9.59 18.85
C VAL A 66 1.40 -9.55 17.34
N PHE A 67 2.11 -8.60 16.72
CA PHE A 67 2.20 -8.44 15.27
C PHE A 67 3.60 -8.80 14.77
N PRO A 68 3.77 -9.09 13.47
CA PRO A 68 5.10 -9.28 12.88
C PRO A 68 6.00 -8.07 13.13
N PHE A 69 7.31 -8.32 13.20
CA PHE A 69 8.29 -7.25 13.22
C PHE A 69 8.36 -6.57 11.85
N LYS A 70 8.41 -5.24 11.84
CA LYS A 70 8.72 -4.39 10.68
C LYS A 70 9.76 -3.37 11.11
N ASN A 71 10.89 -3.30 10.40
CA ASN A 71 12.01 -2.40 10.71
C ASN A 71 12.51 -2.54 12.17
N GLY A 72 12.63 -3.77 12.66
CA GLY A 72 13.08 -4.07 14.02
C GLY A 72 12.10 -3.69 15.13
N VAL A 73 10.87 -3.30 14.79
CA VAL A 73 9.82 -2.91 15.75
C VAL A 73 8.58 -3.77 15.56
N ALA A 74 7.99 -4.24 16.65
CA ALA A 74 6.71 -4.95 16.60
C ALA A 74 5.64 -4.25 17.46
N ARG A 75 4.42 -4.20 16.94
CA ARG A 75 3.23 -3.81 17.70
C ARG A 75 2.81 -4.95 18.63
N VAL A 76 2.44 -4.63 19.86
CA VAL A 76 1.97 -5.59 20.88
C VAL A 76 0.80 -5.03 21.68
N ARG A 77 -0.04 -5.89 22.24
CA ARG A 77 -1.17 -5.50 23.10
C ARG A 77 -1.08 -6.09 24.50
N ILE A 78 -1.44 -5.28 25.49
CA ILE A 78 -1.75 -5.70 26.86
C ILE A 78 -3.05 -5.01 27.30
N GLY A 79 -4.05 -5.80 27.68
CA GLY A 79 -5.40 -5.30 27.96
C GLY A 79 -5.98 -4.61 26.72
N SER A 80 -6.41 -3.36 26.90
CA SER A 80 -6.92 -2.50 25.82
C SER A 80 -5.86 -1.63 25.16
N GLY A 81 -4.63 -1.58 25.70
CA GLY A 81 -3.58 -0.70 25.21
C GLY A 81 -2.65 -1.41 24.23
N TYR A 82 -2.30 -0.72 23.14
CA TYR A 82 -1.27 -1.15 22.20
C TYR A 82 0.04 -0.41 22.47
N GLY A 83 1.16 -1.07 22.22
CA GLY A 83 2.50 -0.53 22.36
C GLY A 83 3.44 -1.10 21.32
N PHE A 84 4.72 -0.75 21.42
CA PHE A 84 5.74 -1.14 20.47
C PHE A 84 6.99 -1.62 21.22
N ILE A 85 7.58 -2.71 20.72
CA ILE A 85 8.77 -3.32 21.29
C ILE A 85 9.87 -3.46 20.24
N ASP A 86 11.13 -3.47 20.69
CA ASP A 86 12.27 -3.89 19.89
C ASP A 86 12.39 -5.43 19.82
N VAL A 87 13.34 -5.93 19.03
CA VAL A 87 13.60 -7.36 18.85
C VAL A 87 14.12 -8.06 20.11
N GLN A 88 14.54 -7.31 21.13
CA GLN A 88 14.89 -7.84 22.46
C GLN A 88 13.68 -7.87 23.41
N GLY A 89 12.52 -7.36 22.99
CA GLY A 89 11.30 -7.30 23.79
C GLY A 89 11.26 -6.13 24.78
N ASN A 90 12.14 -5.13 24.63
CA ASN A 90 12.07 -3.89 25.40
C ASN A 90 11.01 -2.97 24.80
N TYR A 91 10.28 -2.24 25.66
CA TYR A 91 9.30 -1.26 25.18
C TYR A 91 9.99 -0.04 24.59
N ILE A 92 9.73 0.20 23.31
CA ILE A 92 9.91 1.50 22.67
C ILE A 92 8.76 2.42 23.08
N GLN A 93 7.55 1.87 23.13
CA GLN A 93 6.33 2.53 23.58
C GLN A 93 5.53 1.54 24.43
N LYS A 94 5.15 1.96 25.64
CA LYS A 94 4.34 1.10 26.51
C LYS A 94 2.92 0.91 25.95
N PRO A 95 2.19 -0.15 26.35
CA PRO A 95 0.83 -0.41 25.87
C PRO A 95 -0.22 0.61 26.37
N VAL A 96 -0.21 1.80 25.77
CA VAL A 96 -1.12 2.93 26.07
C VAL A 96 -1.74 3.53 24.81
N CYS A 97 -1.25 3.16 23.63
CA CYS A 97 -1.76 3.59 22.33
C CYS A 97 -3.12 2.92 22.04
N GLY A 98 -3.90 3.52 21.15
CA GLY A 98 -5.24 3.07 20.78
C GLY A 98 -5.26 1.86 19.85
N GLU A 99 -6.45 1.28 19.68
CA GLU A 99 -6.68 0.09 18.87
C GLU A 99 -6.49 0.29 17.36
N TYR A 100 -6.74 1.50 16.85
CA TYR A 100 -6.63 1.81 15.43
C TYR A 100 -5.25 2.32 15.01
N ASP A 101 -4.30 2.37 15.94
CA ASP A 101 -2.96 2.86 15.66
C ASP A 101 -2.20 1.92 14.72
N SER A 102 -1.52 2.50 13.74
CA SER A 102 -0.91 1.77 12.63
C SER A 102 0.61 1.86 12.64
N GLN A 103 1.25 0.80 12.14
CA GLN A 103 2.69 0.75 11.86
C GLN A 103 2.90 0.95 10.35
N TYR A 104 3.63 2.00 9.99
CA TYR A 104 3.90 2.38 8.59
C TYR A 104 5.31 1.93 8.19
N GLU A 105 5.80 2.32 7.01
CA GLU A 105 7.18 1.97 6.60
C GLU A 105 8.23 2.78 7.34
N ASN A 106 7.95 4.04 7.65
CA ASN A 106 8.96 4.92 8.24
C ASN A 106 8.67 5.34 9.69
N PHE A 107 7.45 5.10 10.17
CA PHE A 107 6.98 5.57 11.47
C PHE A 107 5.83 4.73 11.99
N TYR A 108 5.40 5.01 13.22
CA TYR A 108 4.14 4.50 13.75
C TYR A 108 3.30 5.65 14.32
N GLN A 109 1.98 5.44 14.33
CA GLN A 109 1.04 6.30 15.02
C GLN A 109 0.84 5.80 16.46
N CYS A 110 0.71 6.70 17.42
CA CYS A 110 0.25 6.39 18.77
C CYS A 110 -0.75 7.45 19.23
N THR A 111 -1.95 7.02 19.56
CA THR A 111 -3.04 7.86 20.03
C THR A 111 -3.20 7.67 21.53
N GLU A 112 -2.94 8.74 22.28
CA GLU A 112 -3.02 8.81 23.73
C GLU A 112 -4.09 9.84 24.11
N ASP A 113 -5.12 9.44 24.86
CA ASP A 113 -6.23 10.33 25.28
C ASP A 113 -6.89 11.12 24.13
N GLY A 114 -7.03 10.47 22.95
CA GLY A 114 -7.60 11.08 21.75
C GLY A 114 -6.65 12.04 21.01
N ILE A 115 -5.37 12.08 21.39
CA ILE A 115 -4.33 12.87 20.75
C ILE A 115 -3.39 11.92 19.99
N SER A 116 -3.32 12.05 18.67
CA SER A 116 -2.44 11.23 17.84
C SER A 116 -1.09 11.91 17.64
N TYR A 117 -0.04 11.13 17.85
CA TYR A 117 1.35 11.45 17.54
C TYR A 117 1.87 10.50 16.48
N VAL A 118 2.76 11.01 15.62
CA VAL A 118 3.53 10.19 14.70
C VAL A 118 4.97 10.15 15.19
N ARG A 119 5.50 8.94 15.43
CA ARG A 119 6.81 8.71 16.03
C ARG A 119 7.68 7.86 15.12
N ASN A 120 8.97 8.14 15.12
CA ASN A 120 9.95 7.26 14.48
C ASN A 120 10.12 5.96 15.27
N TRP A 121 10.91 5.02 14.73
CA TRP A 121 11.17 3.72 15.34
C TRP A 121 11.85 3.74 16.72
N LYS A 122 12.39 4.89 17.14
CA LYS A 122 12.95 5.09 18.50
C LYS A 122 11.94 5.69 19.48
N GLY A 123 10.69 5.91 19.05
CA GLY A 123 9.63 6.52 19.85
C GLY A 123 9.74 8.03 20.01
N LYS A 124 10.59 8.70 19.24
CA LYS A 124 10.62 10.17 19.21
C LYS A 124 9.54 10.67 18.25
N ASN A 125 8.78 11.67 18.67
CA ASN A 125 7.84 12.39 17.79
C ASN A 125 8.57 12.93 16.55
N ILE A 126 7.97 12.71 15.37
CA ILE A 126 8.37 13.35 14.12
C ILE A 126 7.84 14.78 14.10
N VAL A 127 6.60 14.96 14.54
CA VAL A 127 5.96 16.26 14.73
C VAL A 127 5.52 16.37 16.19
N ASP A 128 5.96 17.42 16.88
CA ASP A 128 5.65 17.64 18.31
C ASP A 128 4.23 18.20 18.55
N GLU A 129 3.55 18.61 17.47
CA GLU A 129 2.18 19.08 17.50
C GLU A 129 1.17 17.93 17.35
N PRO A 130 0.03 17.96 18.07
CA PRO A 130 -1.08 17.05 17.85
C PRO A 130 -1.58 17.00 16.40
N LEU A 131 -1.73 15.79 15.86
CA LEU A 131 -2.21 15.56 14.51
C LEU A 131 -3.58 14.87 14.49
N THR A 132 -4.30 15.04 13.39
CA THR A 132 -5.51 14.29 13.03
C THR A 132 -5.43 13.91 11.54
N TRP A 133 -6.24 12.94 11.09
CA TRP A 133 -6.31 12.54 9.68
C TRP A 133 -4.94 12.27 9.04
N ILE A 134 -4.15 11.41 9.68
CA ILE A 134 -2.78 11.09 9.27
C ILE A 134 -2.81 10.09 8.10
N ARG A 135 -1.97 10.31 7.10
CA ARG A 135 -1.73 9.42 5.96
C ARG A 135 -0.24 9.37 5.64
N GLU A 136 0.25 8.18 5.30
CA GLU A 136 1.60 7.99 4.77
C GLU A 136 1.70 8.60 3.37
N ALA A 137 2.87 9.16 3.08
CA ALA A 137 3.32 9.60 1.77
C ALA A 137 4.61 8.86 1.43
N ASP A 138 4.97 8.79 0.15
CA ASP A 138 6.17 8.07 -0.33
C ASP A 138 7.42 8.42 0.50
N GLU A 139 7.72 9.72 0.65
CA GLU A 139 8.87 10.21 1.45
C GLU A 139 8.45 11.07 2.67
N GLY A 140 7.26 10.86 3.23
CA GLY A 140 6.80 11.69 4.34
C GLY A 140 5.44 11.30 4.91
N LEU A 141 4.73 12.29 5.42
CA LEU A 141 3.35 12.11 5.87
C LEU A 141 2.51 13.35 5.58
N VAL A 142 1.24 13.11 5.28
CA VAL A 142 0.23 14.16 5.16
C VAL A 142 -0.69 14.04 6.37
N ALA A 143 -0.92 15.16 7.06
CA ALA A 143 -1.81 15.19 8.21
C ALA A 143 -2.53 16.53 8.30
N LEU A 144 -3.63 16.55 9.06
CA LEU A 144 -4.20 17.78 9.56
C LEU A 144 -3.58 18.09 10.91
N ARG A 145 -3.05 19.29 11.07
CA ARG A 145 -2.70 19.81 12.40
C ARG A 145 -3.98 20.03 13.18
N LYS A 146 -4.02 19.67 14.46
CA LYS A 146 -5.22 19.84 15.30
C LYS A 146 -5.69 21.30 15.28
N GLY A 147 -6.93 21.51 14.82
CA GLY A 147 -7.54 22.85 14.70
C GLY A 147 -7.30 23.54 13.35
N SER A 148 -6.46 22.98 12.48
CA SER A 148 -6.31 23.42 11.09
C SER A 148 -7.36 22.75 10.21
N GLN A 149 -7.82 23.48 9.19
CA GLN A 149 -8.62 22.92 8.09
C GLN A 149 -7.77 22.63 6.84
N ARG A 150 -6.47 22.92 6.91
CA ARG A 150 -5.52 22.74 5.80
C ARG A 150 -4.68 21.50 6.03
N ALA A 151 -4.50 20.73 4.96
CA ALA A 151 -3.60 19.60 4.90
C ALA A 151 -2.15 20.08 4.86
N THR A 152 -1.33 19.49 5.73
CA THR A 152 0.10 19.77 5.83
C THR A 152 0.87 18.52 5.43
N TYR A 153 1.80 18.68 4.48
CA TYR A 153 2.76 17.66 4.11
C TYR A 153 4.07 17.90 4.87
N PHE A 154 4.47 16.92 5.68
CA PHE A 154 5.70 16.93 6.44
C PHE A 154 6.70 15.94 5.86
N SER A 155 7.96 16.32 5.85
CA SER A 155 9.06 15.35 5.74
C SER A 155 9.15 14.49 7.01
N LEU A 156 9.85 13.35 6.92
CA LEU A 156 10.07 12.43 8.05
C LEU A 156 10.94 13.00 9.18
N ASN A 157 11.53 14.18 9.00
CA ASN A 157 12.23 14.91 10.06
C ASN A 157 11.35 15.96 10.77
N GLY A 158 10.07 16.07 10.38
CA GLY A 158 9.11 17.01 10.96
C GLY A 158 9.05 18.37 10.28
N LYS A 159 9.89 18.64 9.27
CA LYS A 159 9.81 19.90 8.51
C LYS A 159 8.55 19.91 7.65
N ILE A 160 7.81 21.01 7.72
CA ILE A 160 6.72 21.34 6.79
C ILE A 160 7.32 21.58 5.40
N LEU A 161 6.88 20.78 4.43
CA LEU A 161 7.28 20.90 3.03
C LEU A 161 6.23 21.65 2.21
N PHE A 162 4.95 21.43 2.51
CA PHE A 162 3.86 22.06 1.76
C PHE A 162 2.56 22.14 2.59
N GLU A 163 1.72 23.12 2.30
CA GLU A 163 0.39 23.27 2.91
C GLU A 163 -0.64 23.70 1.88
N ALA A 164 -1.80 23.04 1.85
CA ALA A 164 -2.89 23.33 0.93
C ALA A 164 -4.26 23.05 1.57
N ASP A 165 -5.33 23.51 0.93
CA ASP A 165 -6.69 23.17 1.33
C ASP A 165 -6.87 21.63 1.36
N GLU A 166 -6.40 20.94 0.33
CA GLU A 166 -6.37 19.47 0.28
C GLU A 166 -5.07 18.97 -0.37
N ILE A 167 -4.57 17.82 0.10
CA ILE A 167 -3.46 17.07 -0.51
C ILE A 167 -3.95 15.63 -0.70
N GLY A 168 -3.89 15.16 -1.94
CA GLY A 168 -4.31 13.81 -2.32
C GLY A 168 -3.25 12.75 -2.03
N TYR A 169 -3.49 11.54 -2.53
CA TYR A 169 -2.58 10.43 -2.36
C TYR A 169 -1.32 10.60 -3.21
N TRP A 170 -0.18 10.25 -2.62
CA TRP A 170 1.08 10.15 -3.31
C TRP A 170 1.09 8.94 -4.23
N SER A 171 1.67 9.11 -5.41
CA SER A 171 1.95 8.04 -6.36
C SER A 171 3.02 8.53 -7.33
N ASP A 172 3.95 7.65 -7.69
CA ASP A 172 5.09 7.96 -8.53
C ASP A 172 5.83 9.24 -8.07
N GLY A 173 5.92 9.53 -6.77
CA GLY A 173 6.59 10.72 -6.23
C GLY A 173 5.91 12.07 -6.49
N ARG A 174 4.60 12.07 -6.77
CA ARG A 174 3.76 13.27 -6.91
C ARG A 174 2.46 13.11 -6.15
N ALA A 175 1.90 14.23 -5.71
CA ALA A 175 0.55 14.27 -5.15
C ALA A 175 -0.28 15.39 -5.80
N PRO A 176 -1.56 15.15 -6.13
CA PRO A 176 -2.46 16.24 -6.47
C PRO A 176 -2.73 17.07 -5.22
N PHE A 177 -2.83 18.39 -5.37
CA PHE A 177 -3.24 19.27 -4.28
C PHE A 177 -4.32 20.23 -4.76
N ARG A 178 -5.19 20.67 -3.85
CA ARG A 178 -6.20 21.70 -4.10
C ARG A 178 -5.87 22.94 -3.30
N GLU A 179 -5.85 24.08 -3.97
CA GLU A 179 -5.69 25.39 -3.34
C GLU A 179 -6.57 26.42 -4.07
N GLY A 180 -7.34 27.21 -3.32
CA GLY A 180 -8.11 28.31 -3.91
C GLY A 180 -9.13 27.85 -4.96
N GLY A 181 -9.63 26.61 -4.82
CA GLY A 181 -10.60 25.99 -5.73
C GLY A 181 -10.00 25.32 -6.97
N GLY A 182 -8.69 25.46 -7.22
CA GLY A 182 -8.00 24.80 -8.33
C GLY A 182 -7.17 23.60 -7.87
N TRP A 183 -7.03 22.61 -8.75
CA TRP A 183 -6.15 21.46 -8.57
C TRP A 183 -4.83 21.65 -9.33
N GLY A 184 -3.76 21.15 -8.73
CA GLY A 184 -2.40 21.10 -9.26
C GLY A 184 -1.65 19.87 -8.77
N TYR A 185 -0.34 19.84 -8.99
CA TYR A 185 0.55 18.77 -8.52
C TYR A 185 1.76 19.34 -7.78
N ILE A 186 2.16 18.67 -6.71
CA ILE A 186 3.41 18.89 -5.98
C ILE A 186 4.34 17.68 -6.15
N LYS A 187 5.65 17.93 -6.02
CA LYS A 187 6.70 16.91 -5.92
C LYS A 187 7.00 16.58 -4.44
N GLU A 188 7.76 15.52 -4.21
CA GLU A 188 8.25 15.08 -2.89
C GLU A 188 8.99 16.16 -2.09
N ASP A 189 9.68 17.08 -2.76
CA ASP A 189 10.34 18.21 -2.08
C ASP A 189 9.38 19.33 -1.64
N GLY A 190 8.08 19.18 -1.91
CA GLY A 190 7.02 20.16 -1.64
C GLY A 190 6.90 21.25 -2.70
N SER A 191 7.76 21.28 -3.72
CA SER A 191 7.67 22.29 -4.77
C SER A 191 6.56 21.95 -5.79
N ILE A 192 5.93 23.00 -6.32
CA ILE A 192 4.82 22.89 -7.25
C ILE A 192 5.34 22.41 -8.61
N LEU A 193 4.86 21.25 -9.07
CA LEU A 193 5.06 20.74 -10.43
C LEU A 193 4.07 21.39 -11.39
N ILE A 194 2.79 21.39 -11.03
CA ILE A 194 1.70 22.01 -11.79
C ILE A 194 0.92 22.93 -10.85
N PRO A 195 0.80 24.24 -11.16
CA PRO A 195 0.01 25.16 -10.35
C PRO A 195 -1.46 24.77 -10.23
N ALA A 196 -2.07 25.11 -9.09
CA ALA A 196 -3.49 24.92 -8.80
C ALA A 196 -4.38 25.82 -9.68
N LYS A 197 -4.73 25.35 -10.88
CA LYS A 197 -5.57 26.09 -11.84
C LYS A 197 -6.54 25.21 -12.63
N TYR A 198 -6.59 23.92 -12.31
CA TYR A 198 -7.41 22.94 -13.01
C TYR A 198 -8.65 22.58 -12.19
N ASP A 199 -9.73 22.19 -12.86
CA ASP A 199 -10.97 21.83 -12.18
C ASP A 199 -10.84 20.48 -11.45
N ARG A 200 -9.94 19.61 -11.91
CA ARG A 200 -9.65 18.28 -11.34
C ARG A 200 -8.19 17.91 -11.59
N ALA A 201 -7.65 17.09 -10.70
CA ALA A 201 -6.40 16.36 -10.88
C ALA A 201 -6.54 14.93 -10.33
N ASP A 202 -6.18 13.94 -11.14
CA ASP A 202 -6.16 12.52 -10.73
C ASP A 202 -4.82 12.17 -10.07
N ARG A 203 -4.74 11.04 -9.36
CA ARG A 203 -3.44 10.52 -8.89
C ARG A 203 -2.53 10.19 -10.08
N PHE A 204 -1.22 10.31 -9.89
CA PHE A 204 -0.27 9.77 -10.85
C PHE A 204 -0.39 8.24 -10.93
N SER A 205 -0.11 7.69 -12.10
CA SER A 205 -0.03 6.25 -12.35
C SER A 205 0.84 5.99 -13.57
N ASN A 206 1.79 5.05 -13.46
CA ASN A 206 2.72 4.69 -14.53
C ASN A 206 3.48 5.91 -15.11
N GLY A 207 3.83 6.88 -14.25
CA GLY A 207 4.55 8.08 -14.63
C GLY A 207 3.70 9.21 -15.24
N TYR A 208 2.37 9.10 -15.22
CA TYR A 208 1.47 10.12 -15.75
C TYR A 208 0.39 10.54 -14.75
N GLY A 209 0.17 11.85 -14.65
CA GLY A 209 -1.00 12.45 -14.01
C GLY A 209 -1.99 12.96 -15.05
N TYR A 210 -3.19 13.33 -14.61
CA TYR A 210 -4.24 13.88 -15.46
C TYR A 210 -4.88 15.10 -14.80
N VAL A 211 -5.06 16.18 -15.57
CA VAL A 211 -5.80 17.36 -15.14
C VAL A 211 -6.87 17.75 -16.14
N SER A 212 -7.94 18.41 -15.69
CA SER A 212 -9.00 18.90 -16.56
C SER A 212 -9.28 20.38 -16.39
N SER A 213 -9.59 21.08 -17.48
CA SER A 213 -10.13 22.44 -17.46
C SER A 213 -11.31 22.51 -18.44
N GLY A 214 -12.50 22.72 -17.89
CA GLY A 214 -13.77 22.57 -18.57
C GLY A 214 -13.93 21.16 -19.16
N CYS A 215 -14.13 21.09 -20.48
CA CYS A 215 -14.25 19.82 -21.21
C CYS A 215 -12.91 19.28 -21.73
N ARG A 216 -11.79 19.95 -21.45
CA ARG A 216 -10.46 19.54 -21.94
C ARG A 216 -9.73 18.78 -20.84
N ASN A 217 -9.13 17.66 -21.23
CA ASN A 217 -8.26 16.87 -20.38
C ASN A 217 -6.82 16.98 -20.87
N TYR A 218 -5.88 16.92 -19.94
CA TYR A 218 -4.45 16.98 -20.21
C TYR A 218 -3.78 15.85 -19.45
N THR A 219 -2.83 15.19 -20.10
CA THR A 219 -1.86 14.35 -19.40
C THR A 219 -0.73 15.23 -18.88
N VAL A 220 -0.19 14.86 -17.73
CA VAL A 220 0.96 15.50 -17.08
C VAL A 220 2.06 14.44 -16.96
N SER A 221 3.22 14.67 -17.56
CA SER A 221 4.37 13.79 -17.34
C SER A 221 4.98 13.98 -15.95
N THR A 222 5.88 13.09 -15.55
CA THR A 222 6.71 13.26 -14.34
C THR A 222 7.55 14.54 -14.32
N SER A 223 7.92 15.08 -15.50
CA SER A 223 8.63 16.36 -15.65
C SER A 223 7.70 17.58 -15.63
N GLY A 224 6.39 17.39 -15.62
CA GLY A 224 5.39 18.47 -15.64
C GLY A 224 5.01 18.94 -17.04
N GLU A 225 5.40 18.20 -18.09
CA GLU A 225 4.97 18.50 -19.46
C GLU A 225 3.50 18.19 -19.63
N LEU A 226 2.77 19.16 -20.20
CA LEU A 226 1.35 19.05 -20.47
C LEU A 226 1.14 18.68 -21.93
N SER A 227 0.37 17.62 -22.17
CA SER A 227 -0.13 17.30 -23.51
C SER A 227 -1.64 17.15 -23.47
N LEU A 228 -2.33 17.59 -24.53
CA LEU A 228 -3.78 17.36 -24.63
C LEU A 228 -4.01 15.86 -24.60
N ALA A 229 -4.72 15.41 -23.55
CA ALA A 229 -5.17 14.04 -23.51
C ALA A 229 -6.16 13.91 -24.65
N ASN A 230 -5.83 13.07 -25.64
CA ASN A 230 -6.73 12.80 -26.77
C ASN A 230 -8.11 12.56 -26.18
N PRO A 231 -9.15 13.31 -26.58
CA PRO A 231 -10.44 13.22 -25.93
C PRO A 231 -10.79 11.74 -25.92
N ARG A 232 -10.98 11.17 -24.73
CA ARG A 232 -11.74 9.92 -24.63
C ARG A 232 -12.92 10.18 -25.54
N PRO A 233 -13.17 9.39 -26.61
CA PRO A 233 -14.44 9.50 -27.28
C PRO A 233 -15.45 9.38 -26.15
N ARG A 234 -16.17 10.46 -25.86
CA ARG A 234 -17.26 10.38 -24.91
C ARG A 234 -18.08 9.22 -25.46
N ALA A 235 -18.14 8.11 -24.74
CA ALA A 235 -19.15 7.10 -24.94
C ALA A 235 -20.47 7.79 -24.56
N SER A 236 -20.93 8.61 -25.49
CA SER A 236 -22.25 9.19 -25.59
C SER A 236 -22.61 9.09 -27.07
N VAL A 237 -22.58 7.86 -27.57
CA VAL A 237 -23.57 7.40 -28.53
C VAL A 237 -24.06 6.06 -28.01
N MET A 238 -24.99 6.12 -27.06
CA MET A 238 -25.94 5.04 -26.89
C MET A 238 -27.01 5.29 -27.95
N GLU A 239 -26.83 4.73 -29.15
CA GLU A 239 -27.94 4.59 -30.08
C GLU A 239 -28.37 3.13 -30.09
N CYS A 240 -29.28 2.79 -29.19
CA CYS A 240 -30.19 1.68 -29.38
C CYS A 240 -31.20 2.13 -30.45
N GLY A 241 -31.17 1.52 -31.63
CA GLY A 241 -32.17 1.76 -32.68
C GLY A 241 -33.56 1.26 -32.26
N PRO A 242 -34.65 1.80 -32.83
CA PRO A 242 -35.99 1.34 -32.52
C PRO A 242 -36.28 0.01 -33.22
N LYS A 243 -36.67 -0.99 -32.42
CA LYS A 243 -37.43 -2.23 -32.74
C LYS A 243 -36.63 -3.54 -32.93
N SER A 244 -36.87 -4.43 -31.94
CA SER A 244 -36.82 -5.92 -31.90
C SER A 244 -35.46 -6.60 -32.15
N ASN A 245 -34.87 -7.42 -31.28
CA ASN A 245 -35.24 -8.01 -29.98
C ASN A 245 -33.91 -8.30 -29.23
N LEU A 246 -33.83 -7.95 -27.92
CA LEU A 246 -32.92 -8.44 -26.87
C LEU A 246 -31.42 -8.61 -27.27
N GLN A 247 -30.49 -7.81 -26.72
CA GLN A 247 -29.90 -8.11 -25.41
C GLN A 247 -29.22 -6.89 -24.75
N TYR A 248 -29.29 -6.90 -23.41
CA TYR A 248 -28.77 -5.99 -22.40
C TYR A 248 -27.42 -5.30 -22.70
N CYS A 249 -27.32 -4.01 -22.37
CA CYS A 249 -26.07 -3.27 -22.25
C CYS A 249 -25.67 -3.19 -20.76
N GLU A 250 -24.63 -3.92 -20.35
CA GLU A 250 -23.90 -3.63 -19.12
C GLU A 250 -22.42 -3.48 -19.45
N GLY A 251 -21.85 -2.33 -19.09
CA GLY A 251 -20.44 -2.04 -19.23
C GLY A 251 -19.86 -1.59 -17.90
N ARG A 252 -19.12 -2.49 -17.25
CA ARG A 252 -18.10 -2.19 -16.25
C ARG A 252 -16.83 -2.88 -16.73
N ILE A 253 -15.77 -2.14 -17.00
CA ILE A 253 -14.42 -2.70 -17.08
C ILE A 253 -13.47 -1.69 -16.42
N ASP A 254 -12.94 -2.12 -15.28
CA ASP A 254 -11.85 -1.50 -14.53
C ASP A 254 -10.50 -1.90 -15.20
N ASP A 255 -9.95 -1.04 -16.06
CA ASP A 255 -8.56 -0.98 -16.63
C ASP A 255 -7.91 -2.23 -17.31
N PRO A 256 -6.77 -2.14 -18.05
CA PRO A 256 -6.34 -1.19 -19.09
C PRO A 256 -5.83 -1.92 -20.36
N MET A 257 -6.63 -2.04 -21.42
CA MET A 257 -6.11 -2.17 -22.80
C MET A 257 -7.09 -1.49 -23.73
N SER A 258 -6.87 -0.22 -24.02
CA SER A 258 -7.71 0.54 -24.95
C SER A 258 -7.38 0.13 -26.39
N VAL A 259 -8.17 -0.80 -26.95
CA VAL A 259 -8.12 -1.11 -28.39
C VAL A 259 -8.94 -0.06 -29.14
N ALA A 260 -8.29 0.69 -30.03
CA ALA A 260 -9.00 1.58 -30.95
C ALA A 260 -9.44 0.78 -32.19
N CYS A 261 -10.75 0.71 -32.42
CA CYS A 261 -11.34 0.04 -33.59
C CYS A 261 -12.18 1.03 -34.41
N GLU A 262 -12.09 0.93 -35.72
CA GLU A 262 -12.93 1.68 -36.67
C GLU A 262 -13.72 0.72 -37.58
N LYS A 263 -14.89 1.17 -38.05
CA LYS A 263 -15.68 0.43 -39.04
C LYS A 263 -14.92 0.36 -40.35
N ALA A 264 -14.88 -0.83 -40.94
CA ALA A 264 -14.27 -1.06 -42.24
C ALA A 264 -15.21 -1.89 -43.12
N ILE A 265 -14.95 -1.87 -44.43
CA ILE A 265 -15.57 -2.77 -45.40
C ILE A 265 -14.43 -3.47 -46.12
N VAL A 266 -14.45 -4.80 -46.12
CA VAL A 266 -13.47 -5.61 -46.86
C VAL A 266 -14.23 -6.61 -47.69
N GLU A 267 -14.02 -6.57 -49.01
CA GLU A 267 -14.75 -7.41 -49.99
C GLU A 267 -16.28 -7.30 -49.80
N ASP A 268 -16.79 -6.07 -49.71
CA ASP A 268 -18.21 -5.73 -49.57
C ASP A 268 -18.93 -6.35 -48.37
N LYS A 269 -18.19 -6.80 -47.35
CA LYS A 269 -18.72 -7.28 -46.08
C LYS A 269 -18.37 -6.34 -44.91
N PRO A 270 -19.27 -6.14 -43.94
CA PRO A 270 -18.98 -5.36 -42.74
C PRO A 270 -17.80 -5.96 -41.96
N ALA A 271 -16.83 -5.13 -41.61
CA ALA A 271 -15.65 -5.52 -40.85
C ALA A 271 -15.31 -4.44 -39.80
N MET A 272 -14.40 -4.78 -38.89
CA MET A 272 -13.74 -3.80 -38.02
C MET A 272 -12.23 -3.92 -38.16
N LYS A 273 -11.58 -2.77 -38.18
CA LYS A 273 -10.13 -2.64 -38.20
C LYS A 273 -9.68 -2.13 -36.85
N CYS A 274 -8.87 -2.91 -36.15
CA CYS A 274 -8.42 -2.60 -34.81
C CYS A 274 -6.90 -2.46 -34.80
N LYS A 275 -6.40 -1.49 -34.02
CA LYS A 275 -4.97 -1.23 -33.90
C LYS A 275 -4.51 -1.51 -32.47
N LEU A 276 -3.62 -2.48 -32.31
CA LEU A 276 -2.87 -2.70 -31.08
C LEU A 276 -1.52 -1.99 -31.15
N SER A 277 -0.87 -1.81 -30.00
CA SER A 277 0.43 -1.15 -29.86
C SER A 277 1.57 -1.84 -30.65
N ASP A 278 1.37 -3.08 -31.08
CA ASP A 278 2.34 -3.94 -31.76
C ASP A 278 1.94 -4.34 -33.21
N GLY A 279 0.81 -3.88 -33.74
CA GLY A 279 0.43 -4.10 -35.14
C GLY A 279 -1.07 -3.91 -35.44
N ALA A 280 -1.42 -3.75 -36.72
CA ALA A 280 -2.81 -3.64 -37.18
C ALA A 280 -3.31 -4.97 -37.77
N PHE A 281 -4.51 -5.40 -37.41
CA PHE A 281 -5.15 -6.58 -37.99
C PHE A 281 -6.62 -6.30 -38.35
N THR A 282 -7.21 -7.17 -39.18
CA THR A 282 -8.57 -7.03 -39.70
C THR A 282 -9.35 -8.31 -39.46
N VAL A 283 -10.56 -8.20 -38.89
CA VAL A 283 -11.42 -9.36 -38.57
C VAL A 283 -12.68 -9.33 -39.45
N LYS A 284 -13.02 -10.47 -40.06
CA LYS A 284 -14.20 -10.65 -40.92
C LYS A 284 -15.20 -11.64 -40.28
N GLY A 285 -16.48 -11.26 -40.19
CA GLY A 285 -17.60 -12.19 -39.92
C GLY A 285 -17.87 -12.57 -38.46
N ALA A 286 -19.09 -13.07 -38.19
CA ALA A 286 -19.73 -13.17 -36.87
C ALA A 286 -19.37 -14.41 -36.03
N ASP A 287 -18.09 -14.73 -35.88
CA ASP A 287 -17.66 -15.79 -34.96
C ASP A 287 -16.46 -15.34 -34.12
N TRP A 288 -16.78 -14.65 -33.01
CA TRP A 288 -15.84 -13.86 -32.22
C TRP A 288 -15.07 -14.67 -31.16
N VAL A 289 -15.55 -15.86 -30.80
CA VAL A 289 -14.94 -16.71 -29.76
C VAL A 289 -13.70 -17.44 -30.29
N SER A 290 -13.68 -17.72 -31.60
CA SER A 290 -12.63 -18.51 -32.27
C SER A 290 -11.37 -17.69 -32.64
N ALA A 291 -11.48 -16.37 -32.74
CA ALA A 291 -10.38 -15.49 -33.19
C ALA A 291 -9.45 -15.03 -32.05
N PHE A 292 -9.95 -14.93 -30.82
CA PHE A 292 -9.14 -14.51 -29.67
C PHE A 292 -8.15 -15.61 -29.21
N GLN A 293 -8.49 -16.90 -29.41
CA GLN A 293 -7.61 -18.01 -29.06
C GLN A 293 -6.49 -18.30 -30.07
N LYS A 294 -6.52 -17.74 -31.28
CA LYS A 294 -5.45 -17.91 -32.28
C LYS A 294 -4.48 -16.72 -32.39
N GLY A 295 -4.79 -15.60 -31.73
CA GLY A 295 -3.96 -14.38 -31.75
C GLY A 295 -2.99 -14.23 -30.58
N LEU A 296 -3.16 -15.03 -29.52
CA LEU A 296 -2.18 -15.20 -28.46
C LEU A 296 -1.51 -16.55 -28.69
N GLY A 297 -0.27 -16.55 -29.17
CA GLY A 297 0.55 -17.75 -29.15
C GLY A 297 0.80 -18.18 -27.70
N PHE A 298 0.07 -19.20 -27.27
CA PHE A 298 0.55 -20.24 -26.37
C PHE A 298 0.69 -21.52 -27.20
#